data_AF-S4YR76-F1
#
_entry.id   AF-S4YR76-F1
#
_cell.length_a   1.000
_cell.length_b   1.000
_cell.length_c   1.000
_cell.angle_alpha   90.00
_cell.angle_beta   90.00
_cell.angle_gamma   90.00
#
_symmetry.space_group_name_H-M   'P 1'
#
loop_
_entity.id
_entity.type
_entity.pdbx_description
1 polymer ?
#
loop_
_entity_poly.entity_id
_entity_poly.type
_entity_poly.pdbx_seq_one_letter_code
_entity_poly.pdbx_strand_id
1 'polypeptide(L)'
;MHTQLPNVLDVKTALDAFHFLCLVEGKLMSIRACQRLGLGIEREDPTELNDVENAVINAGEAFGGFLLVMQYGYISTLSANGQALMARLDTLSKDIHASYWTQAVEQGKRYVEADIAIGELEVW
;
A
#
# COMPACT_ATOMS: atom_id res chain seq x y z
N MET A 1 1.12 -13.79 -7.30
CA MET A 1 0.91 -13.26 -5.93
C MET A 1 -0.24 -12.25 -5.97
N HIS A 2 -1.49 -12.72 -6.09
CA HIS A 2 -2.59 -11.95 -6.70
C HIS A 2 -3.69 -11.52 -5.73
N THR A 3 -3.39 -11.25 -4.47
CA THR A 3 -4.37 -10.55 -3.64
C THR A 3 -4.35 -9.08 -4.04
N GLN A 4 -5.35 -8.71 -4.85
CA GLN A 4 -5.64 -7.32 -5.16
C GLN A 4 -6.08 -6.62 -3.88
N LEU A 5 -5.45 -5.50 -3.56
CA LEU A 5 -5.90 -4.66 -2.46
C LEU A 5 -7.15 -3.90 -2.93
N PRO A 6 -8.17 -3.75 -2.07
CA PRO A 6 -9.36 -2.98 -2.44
C PRO A 6 -8.97 -1.53 -2.73
N ASN A 7 -9.77 -0.85 -3.56
CA ASN A 7 -9.57 0.58 -3.78
C ASN A 7 -9.71 1.31 -2.44
N VAL A 8 -8.72 2.15 -2.12
CA VAL A 8 -8.71 2.87 -0.84
C VAL A 8 -9.90 3.82 -0.71
N LEU A 9 -10.44 4.33 -1.82
CA LEU A 9 -11.61 5.19 -1.82
C LEU A 9 -12.88 4.45 -1.38
N ASP A 10 -12.88 3.11 -1.38
CA ASP A 10 -13.97 2.29 -0.85
C ASP A 10 -13.88 2.08 0.67
N VAL A 11 -12.78 2.49 1.31
CA VAL A 11 -12.58 2.36 2.76
C VAL A 11 -13.33 3.50 3.46
N LYS A 12 -14.51 3.21 4.03
CA LYS A 12 -15.39 4.22 4.64
C LYS A 12 -15.52 4.13 6.15
N THR A 13 -15.24 2.96 6.72
CA THR A 13 -15.42 2.71 8.17
C THR A 13 -14.11 2.28 8.83
N ALA A 14 -14.10 2.32 10.17
CA ALA A 14 -12.98 1.79 10.95
C ALA A 14 -12.78 0.27 10.74
N LEU A 15 -13.86 -0.47 10.46
CA LEU A 15 -13.78 -1.89 10.14
C LEU A 15 -13.16 -2.11 8.75
N ASP A 16 -13.52 -1.28 7.76
CA ASP A 16 -12.91 -1.33 6.43
C ASP A 16 -11.41 -1.02 6.52
N ALA A 17 -11.04 -0.01 7.32
CA ALA A 17 -9.65 0.36 7.55
C ALA A 17 -8.87 -0.78 8.22
N PHE A 18 -9.48 -1.46 9.19
CA PHE A 18 -8.88 -2.65 9.80
C PHE A 18 -8.67 -3.77 8.78
N HIS A 19 -9.70 -4.10 7.98
CA HIS A 19 -9.58 -5.12 6.93
C HIS A 19 -8.52 -4.75 5.90
N PHE A 20 -8.47 -3.49 5.49
CA PHE A 20 -7.45 -2.98 4.57
C PHE A 20 -6.05 -3.22 5.12
N LEU A 21 -5.78 -2.83 6.37
CA LEU A 21 -4.47 -3.00 7.00
C LEU A 21 -4.09 -4.48 7.15
N CYS A 22 -5.04 -5.37 7.48
CA CYS A 22 -4.81 -6.80 7.54
C CYS A 22 -4.42 -7.38 6.16
N LEU A 23 -5.05 -6.91 5.08
CA LEU A 23 -4.69 -7.32 3.72
C LEU A 23 -3.29 -6.84 3.32
N VAL A 24 -2.93 -5.60 3.67
CA VAL A 24 -1.58 -5.06 3.45
C VAL A 24 -0.56 -5.89 4.23
N GLU A 25 -0.81 -6.19 5.51
CA GLU A 25 0.07 -7.02 6.34
C GLU A 25 0.28 -8.41 5.72
N GLY A 26 -0.78 -9.10 5.35
CA GLY A 26 -0.71 -10.42 4.72
C GLY A 26 0.07 -10.39 3.40
N LYS A 27 -0.11 -9.33 2.60
CA LYS A 27 0.63 -9.13 1.35
C LYS A 27 2.13 -8.92 1.61
N LEU A 28 2.50 -8.07 2.56
CA LEU A 28 3.90 -7.81 2.93
C LEU A 28 4.58 -9.06 3.52
N MET A 29 3.89 -9.83 4.35
CA MET A 29 4.40 -11.10 4.87
C MET A 29 4.64 -12.11 3.75
N SER A 30 3.75 -12.16 2.75
CA SER A 30 3.90 -13.03 1.58
C SER A 30 5.08 -12.60 0.71
N ILE A 31 5.20 -11.30 0.42
CA ILE A 31 6.33 -10.73 -0.33
C ILE A 31 7.65 -11.09 0.35
N ARG A 32 7.75 -10.87 1.67
CA ARG A 32 8.95 -11.18 2.45
C ARG A 32 9.30 -12.67 2.42
N ALA A 33 8.29 -13.55 2.47
CA ALA A 33 8.51 -14.98 2.36
C ALA A 33 9.06 -15.37 0.98
N CYS A 34 8.48 -14.84 -0.11
CA CYS A 34 8.99 -15.04 -1.46
C CYS A 34 10.45 -14.56 -1.61
N GLN A 35 10.75 -13.34 -1.14
CA GLN A 35 12.11 -12.80 -1.15
C GLN A 35 13.11 -13.71 -0.42
N ARG A 36 12.75 -14.22 0.76
CA ARG A 36 13.60 -15.15 1.54
C ARG A 36 13.83 -16.49 0.86
N LEU A 37 12.84 -16.97 0.12
CA LEU A 37 12.91 -18.23 -0.63
C LEU A 37 13.56 -18.05 -2.01
N GLY A 38 13.93 -16.83 -2.40
CA GLY A 38 14.45 -16.51 -3.73
C GLY A 38 13.41 -16.67 -4.84
N LEU A 39 12.12 -16.53 -4.53
CA LEU A 39 11.02 -16.64 -5.49
C LEU A 39 10.65 -15.25 -6.02
N GLY A 40 10.50 -15.12 -7.34
CA GLY A 40 10.07 -13.87 -7.98
C GLY A 40 11.13 -12.77 -7.95
N ILE A 41 12.41 -13.13 -7.80
CA ILE A 41 13.55 -12.20 -7.82
C ILE A 41 14.22 -12.11 -9.19
N GLU A 42 13.90 -13.06 -10.09
CA GLU A 42 14.40 -13.08 -11.46
C GLU A 42 13.80 -11.92 -12.25
N ARG A 43 14.60 -11.32 -13.12
CA ARG A 43 14.17 -10.28 -14.04
C ARG A 43 14.17 -10.84 -15.45
N GLU A 44 13.09 -10.58 -16.20
CA GLU A 44 13.02 -10.92 -17.62
C GLU A 44 13.98 -10.05 -18.43
N ASP A 45 14.06 -8.76 -18.11
CA ASP A 45 15.05 -7.79 -18.61
C ASP A 45 15.72 -7.02 -17.46
N PRO A 46 17.03 -6.66 -17.53
CA PRO A 46 17.72 -5.91 -16.48
C PRO A 46 17.06 -4.58 -16.08
N THR A 47 16.30 -3.97 -16.99
CA THR A 47 15.59 -2.70 -16.81
C THR A 47 14.17 -2.86 -16.27
N GLU A 48 13.65 -4.08 -16.24
CA GLU A 48 12.32 -4.39 -15.72
C GLU A 48 12.33 -4.73 -14.23
N LEU A 49 11.17 -4.57 -13.60
CA LEU A 49 10.94 -4.93 -12.21
C LEU A 49 10.69 -6.43 -12.11
N ASN A 50 11.28 -7.09 -11.12
CA ASN A 50 10.89 -8.46 -10.78
C ASN A 50 9.56 -8.48 -10.00
N ASP A 51 9.01 -9.68 -9.78
CA ASP A 51 7.72 -9.87 -9.10
C ASP A 51 7.72 -9.31 -7.66
N VAL A 52 8.82 -9.47 -6.93
CA VAL A 52 8.95 -8.95 -5.55
C VAL A 52 8.91 -7.42 -5.57
N GLU A 53 9.67 -6.80 -6.46
CA GLU A 53 9.74 -5.35 -6.64
C GLU A 53 8.38 -4.77 -7.04
N ASN A 54 7.73 -5.36 -8.05
CA ASN A 54 6.37 -5.02 -8.47
C ASN A 54 5.38 -5.15 -7.31
N ALA A 55 5.48 -6.22 -6.52
CA ALA A 55 4.55 -6.44 -5.41
C ALA A 55 4.76 -5.45 -4.26
N VAL A 56 6.00 -5.05 -3.96
CA VAL A 56 6.29 -3.99 -2.99
C VAL A 56 5.72 -2.66 -3.48
N ILE A 57 5.90 -2.32 -4.76
CA ILE A 57 5.36 -1.08 -5.34
C ILE A 57 3.84 -1.06 -5.21
N ASN A 58 3.16 -2.12 -5.67
CA ASN A 58 1.71 -2.22 -5.58
C ASN A 58 1.18 -2.13 -4.13
N ALA A 59 1.89 -2.73 -3.16
CA ALA A 59 1.51 -2.61 -1.75
C ALA A 59 1.75 -1.20 -1.21
N GLY A 60 2.85 -0.56 -1.62
CA GLY A 60 3.22 0.80 -1.23
C GLY A 60 2.25 1.85 -1.75
N GLU A 61 1.84 1.75 -3.02
CA GLU A 61 0.86 2.67 -3.62
C GLU A 61 -0.48 2.61 -2.88
N ALA A 62 -0.99 1.41 -2.63
CA ALA A 62 -2.22 1.24 -1.87
C ALA A 62 -2.10 1.79 -0.43
N PHE A 63 -0.99 1.51 0.25
CA PHE A 63 -0.75 2.03 1.61
C PHE A 63 -0.60 3.55 1.62
N GLY A 64 0.06 4.14 0.62
CA GLY A 64 0.18 5.59 0.45
C GLY A 64 -1.17 6.26 0.27
N GLY A 65 -2.02 5.69 -0.58
CA GLY A 65 -3.40 6.12 -0.73
C GLY A 65 -4.18 6.08 0.59
N PHE A 66 -4.02 5.01 1.36
CA PHE A 66 -4.63 4.87 2.70
C PHE A 66 -4.19 5.97 3.66
N LEU A 67 -2.91 6.30 3.70
CA LEU A 67 -2.41 7.41 4.52
C LEU A 67 -3.04 8.74 4.13
N LEU A 68 -3.22 9.00 2.82
CA LEU A 68 -3.82 10.25 2.35
C LEU A 68 -5.29 10.37 2.77
N VAL A 69 -6.11 9.34 2.54
CA VAL A 69 -7.54 9.43 2.89
C VAL A 69 -7.76 9.57 4.40
N MET A 70 -6.87 9.01 5.22
CA MET A 70 -6.86 9.29 6.66
C MET A 70 -6.45 10.73 6.97
N GLN A 71 -5.44 11.27 6.28
CA GLN A 71 -5.01 12.65 6.44
C GLN A 71 -6.13 13.65 6.09
N TYR A 72 -6.95 13.32 5.08
CA TYR A 72 -8.12 14.12 4.69
C TYR A 72 -9.34 13.90 5.59
N GLY A 73 -9.28 12.93 6.52
CA GLY A 73 -10.35 12.65 7.46
C GLY A 73 -11.53 11.89 6.85
N TYR A 74 -11.36 11.25 5.69
CA TYR A 74 -12.39 10.38 5.10
C TYR A 74 -12.59 9.09 5.91
N ILE A 75 -11.56 8.70 6.67
CA ILE A 75 -11.62 7.62 7.66
C ILE A 75 -11.35 8.23 9.02
N SER A 76 -12.06 7.74 10.04
CA SER A 76 -11.83 8.12 11.43
C SER A 76 -10.38 7.84 11.85
N THR A 77 -9.86 8.65 12.76
CA THR A 77 -8.53 8.41 13.34
C THR A 77 -8.46 7.03 13.97
N LEU A 78 -7.46 6.24 13.58
CA LEU A 78 -7.24 4.91 14.13
C LEU A 78 -6.86 4.98 15.61
N SER A 79 -7.19 3.91 16.35
CA SER A 79 -6.71 3.71 17.72
C SER A 79 -5.18 3.66 17.79
N ALA A 80 -4.61 3.80 18.99
CA ALA A 80 -3.17 3.67 19.20
C ALA A 80 -2.60 2.34 18.66
N ASN A 81 -3.36 1.25 18.75
CA ASN A 81 -2.97 -0.03 18.18
C ASN A 81 -2.97 -0.02 16.65
N GLY A 82 -3.94 0.66 16.02
CA GLY A 82 -3.95 0.84 14.56
C GLY A 82 -2.77 1.69 14.06
N GLN A 83 -2.44 2.76 14.78
CA GLN A 83 -1.24 3.58 14.51
C GLN A 83 0.05 2.74 14.64
N ALA A 84 0.15 1.93 15.69
CA ALA A 84 1.29 1.03 15.89
C ALA A 84 1.35 -0.09 14.85
N LEU A 85 0.23 -0.53 14.27
CA LEU A 85 0.22 -1.46 13.15
C LEU A 85 0.79 -0.80 11.91
N MET A 86 0.31 0.40 11.53
CA MET A 86 0.84 1.11 10.36
C MET A 86 2.35 1.35 10.42
N ALA A 87 2.87 1.77 11.58
CA ALA A 87 4.30 1.96 11.77
C ALA A 87 5.10 0.65 11.59
N ARG A 88 4.53 -0.48 12.04
CA ARG A 88 5.11 -1.81 11.81
C ARG A 88 5.07 -2.22 10.35
N LEU A 89 4.00 -1.93 9.63
CA LEU A 89 3.90 -2.20 8.20
C LEU A 89 4.95 -1.40 7.43
N ASP A 90 5.10 -0.10 7.71
CA ASP A 90 6.14 0.74 7.10
C ASP A 90 7.55 0.20 7.37
N THR A 91 7.82 -0.22 8.61
CA THR A 91 9.11 -0.83 8.97
C THR A 91 9.34 -2.15 8.23
N LEU A 92 8.35 -3.05 8.23
CA LEU A 92 8.40 -4.33 7.54
C LEU A 92 8.64 -4.16 6.04
N SER A 93 7.97 -3.21 5.41
CA SER A 93 8.14 -2.95 3.97
C SER A 93 9.52 -2.40 3.64
N LYS A 94 10.08 -1.55 4.50
CA LYS A 94 11.44 -1.01 4.32
C LYS A 94 12.50 -2.10 4.45
N ASP A 95 12.29 -3.08 5.33
CA ASP A 95 13.14 -4.27 5.43
C ASP A 95 13.09 -5.13 4.16
N ILE A 96 11.97 -5.13 3.43
CA ILE A 96 11.82 -5.86 2.16
C ILE A 96 12.52 -5.09 1.04
N HIS A 97 12.12 -3.83 0.80
CA HIS A 97 12.69 -3.01 -0.26
C HIS A 97 12.45 -1.49 -0.03
N ALA A 98 13.31 -0.86 0.79
CA ALA A 98 13.15 0.52 1.26
C ALA A 98 12.94 1.59 0.17
N SER A 99 13.69 1.56 -0.94
CA SER A 99 13.63 2.60 -1.97
C SER A 99 12.28 2.58 -2.69
N TYR A 100 11.91 1.43 -3.26
CA TYR A 100 10.63 1.24 -3.92
C TYR A 100 9.44 1.44 -3.00
N TRP A 101 9.50 0.96 -1.74
CA TRP A 101 8.43 1.24 -0.79
C TRP A 101 8.22 2.75 -0.59
N THR A 102 9.30 3.49 -0.31
CA THR A 102 9.21 4.94 -0.06
C THR A 102 8.66 5.69 -1.28
N GLN A 103 9.14 5.35 -2.48
CA GLN A 103 8.67 5.97 -3.72
C GLN A 103 7.20 5.63 -4.01
N ALA A 104 6.82 4.36 -3.83
CA ALA A 104 5.46 3.88 -4.06
C ALA A 104 4.45 4.51 -3.10
N VAL A 105 4.81 4.68 -1.81
CA VAL A 105 3.94 5.37 -0.84
C VAL A 105 3.66 6.80 -1.27
N GLU A 106 4.68 7.55 -1.70
CA GLU A 106 4.47 8.92 -2.20
C GLU A 106 3.68 8.94 -3.52
N GLN A 107 3.92 7.98 -4.40
CA GLN A 107 3.18 7.87 -5.66
C GLN A 107 1.70 7.52 -5.43
N GLY A 108 1.41 6.61 -4.51
CA GLY A 108 0.06 6.23 -4.12
C GLY A 108 -0.76 7.39 -3.56
N LYS A 109 -0.13 8.27 -2.76
CA LYS A 109 -0.77 9.52 -2.33
C LYS A 109 -1.16 10.37 -3.54
N ARG A 110 -0.22 10.60 -4.47
CA ARG A 110 -0.48 11.42 -5.67
C ARG A 110 -1.60 10.86 -6.55
N TYR A 111 -1.65 9.54 -6.73
CA TYR A 111 -2.74 8.91 -7.50
C TYR A 111 -4.09 9.15 -6.86
N VAL A 112 -4.21 8.92 -5.55
CA VAL A 112 -5.49 9.11 -4.85
C VAL A 112 -5.87 10.58 -4.77
N GLU A 113 -4.90 11.49 -4.61
CA GLU A 113 -5.13 12.93 -4.69
C GLU A 113 -5.69 13.34 -6.06
N ALA A 114 -5.12 12.80 -7.14
CA ALA A 114 -5.61 13.04 -8.49
C ALA A 114 -7.02 12.46 -8.70
N ASP A 115 -7.28 11.24 -8.23
CA ASP A 115 -8.61 10.60 -8.33
C ASP A 115 -9.68 11.42 -7.58
N ILE A 116 -9.36 11.94 -6.39
CA ILE A 116 -10.25 12.83 -5.64
C ILE A 116 -10.51 14.12 -6.44
N ALA A 117 -9.47 14.77 -6.96
CA ALA A 117 -9.62 16.01 -7.71
C ALA A 117 -10.44 15.83 -9.00
N ILE A 118 -10.25 14.71 -9.72
CA ILE A 118 -11.06 14.36 -10.89
C ILE A 118 -12.51 14.13 -10.47
N GLY A 119 -12.73 13.34 -9.41
CA GLY A 119 -14.06 13.07 -8.88
C GLY A 119 -14.80 14.36 -8.53
N GLU A 120 -14.14 15.35 -7.91
CA GLU A 120 -14.73 16.65 -7.57
C GLU A 120 -15.12 17.49 -8.80
N LEU A 121 -14.40 17.36 -9.92
CA LEU A 121 -14.71 18.06 -11.17
C LEU A 121 -15.92 17.45 -11.90
N GLU A 122 -16.14 16.15 -11.75
CA GLU A 122 -17.24 15.41 -12.40
C GLU A 122 -18.59 15.58 -11.68
N VAL A 123 -18.63 16.15 -10.48
CA VAL A 123 -19.88 16.44 -9.74
C VAL A 123 -20.54 17.78 -10.17
N TRP A 124 -19.97 18.51 -11.14
CA TRP A 124 -20.49 19.79 -11.65
C TRP A 124 -21.33 19.65 -12.92
#